data_AF-A0A669B2M0-F1
#
_entry.id   AF-A0A669B2M0-F1
#
_cell.length_a   1.000
_cell.length_b   1.000
_cell.length_c   1.000
_cell.angle_alpha   90.00
_cell.angle_beta   90.00
_cell.angle_gamma   90.00
#
_symmetry.space_group_name_H-M   'P 1'
#
loop_
_entity.id
_entity.type
_entity.pdbx_description
1 polymer ?
#
loop_
_entity_poly.entity_id
_entity_poly.type
_entity_poly.pdbx_seq_one_letter_code
_entity_poly.pdbx_strand_id
1 'polypeptide(L)'
;MRAVKSVLTAENASVLLLRALMDVNVAKFLAPDAPLFQGVISDLFPEVVLPKPDYDLLLKALSDNIAKLYLQPVPWFIGKITQVYERMLMHHGFMIVGDPLGGKTSAYKVLAPTLGDLYNAKLMDEFAVKFCIINPKAMGQLYGCFYPASHEWSDGVLATSFGDQAISTSEDRQWIIFDGPIDAVWIEHMNTVLDDNKKLCLMSGEIIQMSPKMSLILETADLEQASPATMEPHQLGWSPLRDSYMNTLPETLL
;
A
#
# COMPACT_ATOMS: atom_id res chain seq x y z
N MET A 1 -1.23 4.56 17.15
CA MET A 1 -0.49 5.51 18.04
C MET A 1 -0.74 5.23 19.54
N ARG A 2 -0.61 3.97 20.00
CA ARG A 2 -0.70 3.62 21.43
C ARG A 2 0.22 2.44 21.76
N ALA A 3 1.53 2.66 21.66
CA ALA A 3 2.54 1.75 22.20
C ALA A 3 3.88 2.47 22.46
N VAL A 4 3.86 3.76 22.85
CA VAL A 4 5.09 4.51 23.15
C VAL A 4 4.90 5.37 24.39
N LYS A 5 4.70 4.73 25.54
CA LYS A 5 4.85 5.35 26.86
C LYS A 5 5.64 4.40 27.76
N SER A 6 6.87 4.10 27.37
CA SER A 6 7.86 3.48 28.26
C SER A 6 9.16 4.25 28.15
N VAL A 7 9.48 4.97 29.24
CA VAL A 7 10.81 5.42 29.69
C VAL A 7 11.83 5.68 28.57
N LEU A 8 11.90 6.93 28.12
CA LEU A 8 12.94 7.42 27.23
C LEU A 8 14.26 7.59 28.02
N THR A 9 15.18 6.65 27.89
CA THR A 9 16.60 6.89 28.17
C THR A 9 17.21 7.72 27.03
N ALA A 10 18.32 8.42 27.27
CA ALA A 10 18.97 9.24 26.25
C ALA A 10 19.38 8.44 24.99
N GLU A 11 19.79 7.18 25.16
CA GLU A 11 20.05 6.24 24.05
C GLU A 11 18.80 5.96 23.21
N ASN A 12 17.64 5.77 23.86
CA ASN A 12 16.37 5.56 23.17
C ASN A 12 15.91 6.81 22.40
N ALA A 13 16.22 8.02 22.91
CA ALA A 13 15.88 9.26 22.24
C ALA A 13 16.64 9.45 20.93
N SER A 14 17.94 9.15 20.91
CA SER A 14 18.76 9.20 19.69
C SER A 14 18.32 8.16 18.66
N VAL A 15 18.00 6.93 19.10
CA VAL A 15 17.45 5.87 18.22
C VAL A 15 16.10 6.29 17.62
N LEU A 16 15.20 6.86 18.43
CA LEU A 16 13.89 7.32 17.96
C LEU A 16 13.99 8.51 17.02
N LEU A 17 14.89 9.47 17.30
CA LEU A 17 15.15 10.61 16.44
C LEU A 17 15.70 10.13 15.09
N LEU A 18 16.65 9.21 15.11
CA LEU A 18 17.25 8.64 13.92
C LEU A 18 16.23 7.86 13.09
N ARG A 19 15.37 7.06 13.76
CA ARG A 19 14.27 6.34 13.12
C ARG A 19 13.29 7.31 12.44
N ALA A 20 12.86 8.35 13.15
CA ALA A 20 11.95 9.36 12.60
C ALA A 20 12.57 10.12 11.41
N LEU A 21 13.86 10.48 11.51
CA LEU A 21 14.61 11.12 10.42
C LEU A 21 14.70 10.23 9.19
N MET A 22 14.98 8.93 9.37
CA MET A 22 15.01 7.97 8.27
C MET A 22 13.63 7.79 7.65
N ASP A 23 12.60 7.53 8.46
CA ASP A 23 11.25 7.25 7.97
C ASP A 23 10.66 8.43 7.17
N VAL A 24 10.95 9.68 7.58
CA VAL A 24 10.48 10.89 6.88
C VAL A 24 11.24 11.18 5.59
N ASN A 25 12.55 10.90 5.55
CA ASN A 25 13.42 11.34 4.46
C ASN A 25 13.72 10.25 3.44
N VAL A 26 13.86 8.98 3.84
CA VAL A 26 14.08 7.84 2.92
C VAL A 26 12.99 7.78 1.85
N ALA A 27 11.75 8.11 2.23
CA ALA A 27 10.62 8.14 1.32
C ALA A 27 10.71 9.20 0.20
N LYS A 28 11.54 10.23 0.37
CA LYS A 28 11.66 11.39 -0.54
C LYS A 28 12.89 11.33 -1.44
N PHE A 29 13.81 10.41 -1.17
CA PHE A 29 15.05 10.30 -1.94
C PHE A 29 14.86 9.47 -3.20
N LEU A 30 15.52 9.91 -4.28
CA LEU A 30 15.73 9.08 -5.45
C LEU A 30 16.74 7.98 -5.11
N ALA A 31 16.74 6.89 -5.88
CA ALA A 31 17.65 5.75 -5.68
C ALA A 31 19.14 6.12 -5.47
N PRO A 32 19.74 7.09 -6.20
CA PRO A 32 21.14 7.48 -5.98
C PRO A 32 21.36 8.33 -4.71
N ASP A 33 20.32 8.96 -4.16
CA ASP A 33 20.45 9.85 -2.99
C ASP A 33 20.35 9.09 -1.66
N ALA A 34 19.71 7.91 -1.66
CA ALA A 34 19.54 7.10 -0.46
C ALA A 34 20.89 6.65 0.17
N PRO A 35 21.90 6.17 -0.59
CA PRO A 35 23.21 5.84 -0.02
C PRO A 35 23.96 7.05 0.53
N LEU A 36 23.82 8.23 -0.11
CA LEU A 36 24.44 9.47 0.35
C LEU A 36 23.85 9.91 1.69
N PHE A 37 22.51 9.85 1.81
CA PHE A 37 21.83 10.14 3.07
C PHE A 37 22.24 9.16 4.17
N GLN A 38 22.35 7.86 3.86
CA GLN A 38 22.82 6.85 4.81
C GLN A 38 24.23 7.17 5.32
N GLY A 39 25.13 7.65 4.45
CA GLY A 39 26.48 8.10 4.83
C GLY A 39 26.48 9.31 5.75
N VAL A 40 25.68 10.34 5.44
CA VAL A 40 25.51 11.51 6.33
C VAL A 40 24.96 11.10 7.69
N ILE A 41 24.00 10.18 7.72
CA ILE A 41 23.42 9.65 8.96
C ILE A 41 24.45 8.87 9.78
N SER A 42 25.28 8.03 9.15
CA SER A 42 26.33 7.31 9.88
C SER A 42 27.40 8.23 10.44
N ASP A 43 27.67 9.36 9.78
CA ASP A 43 28.62 10.37 10.28
C ASP A 43 28.05 11.17 11.46
N LEU A 44 26.74 11.46 11.44
CA LEU A 44 26.05 12.22 12.49
C LEU A 44 25.71 11.37 13.73
N PHE A 45 25.47 10.06 13.54
CA PHE A 45 25.07 9.12 14.60
C PHE A 45 25.89 7.82 14.58
N PRO A 46 27.23 7.89 14.76
CA PRO A 46 28.12 6.74 14.57
C PRO A 46 27.91 5.60 15.59
N GLU A 47 27.42 5.91 16.79
CA GLU A 47 27.19 4.92 17.87
C GLU A 47 25.76 4.38 17.91
N VAL A 48 24.86 4.88 17.04
CA VAL A 48 23.45 4.51 17.07
C VAL A 48 23.18 3.42 16.04
N VAL A 49 23.08 2.17 16.49
CA VAL A 49 22.63 1.06 15.65
C VAL A 49 21.10 0.99 15.70
N LEU A 50 20.45 1.17 14.56
CA LEU A 50 19.00 1.02 14.47
C LEU A 50 18.61 -0.45 14.64
N PRO A 51 17.67 -0.77 15.54
CA PRO A 51 17.09 -2.10 15.60
C PRO A 51 16.38 -2.38 14.28
N LYS A 52 16.75 -3.48 13.62
CA LYS A 52 16.05 -3.96 12.44
C LYS A 52 14.67 -4.44 12.88
N PRO A 53 13.58 -4.05 12.21
CA PRO A 53 12.28 -4.65 12.47
C PRO A 53 12.37 -6.15 12.21
N ASP A 54 11.84 -6.96 13.12
CA ASP A 54 11.71 -8.40 12.91
C ASP A 54 10.52 -8.65 12.00
N TYR A 55 10.81 -9.03 10.76
CA TYR A 55 9.82 -9.41 9.76
C TYR A 55 9.83 -10.92 9.49
N ASP A 56 10.49 -11.75 10.30
CA ASP A 56 10.70 -13.16 9.95
C ASP A 56 9.36 -13.93 9.77
N LEU A 57 8.39 -13.64 10.64
CA LEU A 57 7.03 -14.20 10.53
C LEU A 57 6.31 -13.72 9.25
N LEU A 58 6.44 -12.43 8.94
CA LEU A 58 5.85 -11.85 7.73
C LEU A 58 6.50 -12.42 6.47
N LEU A 59 7.83 -12.50 6.41
CA LEU A 59 8.59 -13.01 5.27
C LEU A 59 8.27 -14.48 5.00
N LYS A 60 8.09 -15.28 6.05
CA LYS A 60 7.66 -16.67 5.94
C LYS A 60 6.25 -16.77 5.37
N ALA A 61 5.29 -16.04 5.96
CA ALA A 61 3.91 -16.04 5.50
C ALA A 61 3.75 -15.50 4.07
N LEU A 62 4.57 -14.50 3.68
CA LEU A 62 4.66 -14.01 2.31
C LEU A 62 5.14 -15.10 1.36
N SER A 63 6.22 -15.80 1.69
CA SER A 63 6.77 -16.88 0.87
C SER A 63 5.75 -18.00 0.65
N ASP A 64 5.01 -18.37 1.70
CA ASP A 64 3.96 -19.36 1.63
C ASP A 64 2.80 -18.90 0.72
N ASN A 65 2.36 -17.65 0.84
CA ASN A 65 1.27 -17.10 0.01
C ASN A 65 1.67 -16.86 -1.45
N ILE A 66 2.93 -16.52 -1.71
CA ILE A 66 3.49 -16.45 -3.07
C ILE A 66 3.40 -17.83 -3.74
N ALA A 67 3.81 -18.89 -3.03
CA ALA A 67 3.73 -20.25 -3.54
C ALA A 67 2.29 -20.71 -3.79
N LYS A 68 1.34 -20.37 -2.88
CA LYS A 68 -0.11 -20.65 -3.07
C LYS A 68 -0.69 -20.03 -4.34
N LEU A 69 -0.14 -18.90 -4.78
CA LEU A 69 -0.54 -18.21 -6.02
C LEU A 69 0.27 -18.64 -7.25
N TYR A 70 1.06 -19.71 -7.15
CA TYR A 70 1.95 -20.21 -8.22
C TYR A 70 2.98 -19.18 -8.71
N LEU A 71 3.34 -18.21 -7.86
CA LEU A 71 4.34 -17.19 -8.15
C LEU A 71 5.72 -17.63 -7.61
N GLN A 72 6.78 -17.00 -8.12
CA GLN A 72 8.14 -17.24 -7.62
C GLN A 72 8.50 -16.32 -6.43
N PRO A 73 9.05 -16.87 -5.33
CA PRO A 73 9.49 -16.10 -4.16
C PRO A 73 10.85 -15.43 -4.42
N VAL A 74 10.89 -14.50 -5.37
CA VAL A 74 12.09 -13.73 -5.69
C VAL A 74 12.37 -12.75 -4.54
N PRO A 75 13.60 -12.67 -4.00
CA PRO A 75 13.93 -11.76 -2.90
C PRO A 75 13.56 -10.30 -3.15
N TRP A 76 13.71 -9.82 -4.40
CA TRP A 76 13.28 -8.48 -4.81
C TRP A 76 11.78 -8.29 -4.66
N PHE A 77 10.96 -9.26 -5.09
CA PHE A 77 9.50 -9.18 -5.02
C PHE A 77 9.01 -9.20 -3.58
N ILE A 78 9.58 -10.08 -2.74
CA ILE A 78 9.29 -10.11 -1.29
C ILE A 78 9.65 -8.75 -0.66
N GLY A 79 10.84 -8.22 -0.96
CA GLY A 79 11.26 -6.91 -0.46
C GLY A 79 10.31 -5.79 -0.86
N LYS A 80 9.78 -5.80 -2.09
CA LYS A 80 8.79 -4.83 -2.55
C LYS A 80 7.45 -4.98 -1.84
N ILE A 81 6.98 -6.19 -1.59
CA ILE A 81 5.75 -6.40 -0.81
C ILE A 81 5.95 -5.92 0.64
N THR A 82 7.11 -6.16 1.25
CA THR A 82 7.44 -5.61 2.58
C THR A 82 7.42 -4.08 2.59
N GLN A 83 7.95 -3.43 1.55
CA GLN A 83 7.85 -1.96 1.42
C GLN A 83 6.39 -1.49 1.31
N VAL A 84 5.53 -2.20 0.56
CA VAL A 84 4.09 -1.89 0.47
C VAL A 84 3.44 -2.01 1.86
N TYR A 85 3.79 -3.04 2.63
CA TYR A 85 3.32 -3.21 4.01
C TYR A 85 3.78 -2.07 4.92
N GLU A 86 5.04 -1.64 4.85
CA GLU A 86 5.55 -0.49 5.60
C GLU A 86 4.79 0.80 5.24
N ARG A 87 4.48 1.01 3.95
CA ARG A 87 3.67 2.16 3.52
C ARG A 87 2.26 2.14 4.10
N MET A 88 1.62 0.97 4.14
CA MET A 88 0.31 0.80 4.76
C MET A 88 0.31 1.14 6.26
N LEU A 89 1.39 0.85 6.98
CA LEU A 89 1.50 1.18 8.41
C LEU A 89 1.65 2.69 8.66
N MET A 90 2.29 3.40 7.73
CA MET A 90 2.63 4.82 7.88
C MET A 90 1.55 5.76 7.33
N HIS A 91 0.84 5.34 6.28
CA HIS A 91 -0.11 6.19 5.57
C HIS A 91 -1.42 5.45 5.30
N HIS A 92 -2.55 6.14 5.50
CA HIS A 92 -3.86 5.64 5.09
C HIS A 92 -4.09 5.75 3.59
N GLY A 93 -3.32 6.58 2.89
CA GLY A 93 -3.32 6.72 1.44
C GLY A 93 -1.91 6.58 0.89
N PHE A 94 -1.65 5.63 0.00
CA PHE A 94 -0.33 5.44 -0.61
C PHE A 94 -0.42 4.89 -2.02
N MET A 95 0.69 4.97 -2.75
CA MET A 95 0.77 4.57 -4.15
C MET A 95 1.70 3.37 -4.34
N ILE A 96 1.34 2.48 -5.25
CA ILE A 96 2.20 1.45 -5.82
C ILE A 96 2.46 1.86 -7.27
N VAL A 97 3.68 2.32 -7.53
CA VAL A 97 4.08 2.91 -8.82
C VAL A 97 4.91 1.89 -9.60
N GLY A 98 4.83 1.91 -10.92
CA GLY A 98 5.75 1.19 -11.80
C GLY A 98 5.05 0.67 -13.04
N ASP A 99 5.83 0.22 -14.02
CA ASP A 99 5.28 -0.19 -15.30
C ASP A 99 4.37 -1.45 -15.23
N PRO A 100 3.49 -1.65 -16.22
CA PRO A 100 2.76 -2.91 -16.39
C PRO A 100 3.71 -4.11 -16.36
N LEU A 101 3.24 -5.25 -15.84
CA LEU A 101 4.05 -6.47 -15.63
C LEU A 101 5.12 -6.36 -14.53
N GLY A 102 5.19 -5.25 -13.79
CA GLY A 102 6.09 -5.10 -12.63
C GLY A 102 5.68 -5.88 -11.37
N GLY A 103 4.52 -6.57 -11.38
CA GLY A 103 4.03 -7.36 -10.24
C GLY A 103 3.19 -6.57 -9.22
N LYS A 104 2.81 -5.33 -9.51
CA LYS A 104 2.00 -4.45 -8.63
C LYS A 104 0.70 -5.11 -8.15
N THR A 105 -0.15 -5.55 -9.08
CA THR A 105 -1.38 -6.28 -8.80
C THR A 105 -1.14 -7.52 -7.92
N SER A 106 -0.08 -8.27 -8.23
CA SER A 106 0.28 -9.47 -7.46
C SER A 106 0.75 -9.13 -6.05
N ALA A 107 1.39 -7.97 -5.85
CA ALA A 107 1.95 -7.58 -4.55
C ALA A 107 0.86 -7.44 -3.48
N TYR A 108 -0.20 -6.66 -3.72
CA TYR A 108 -1.29 -6.55 -2.74
C TYR A 108 -2.16 -7.81 -2.68
N LYS A 109 -2.28 -8.57 -3.78
CA LYS A 109 -2.99 -9.87 -3.79
C LYS A 109 -2.27 -10.95 -2.98
N VAL A 110 -0.96 -10.86 -2.84
CA VAL A 110 -0.17 -11.69 -1.91
C VAL A 110 -0.29 -11.14 -0.49
N LEU A 111 -0.18 -9.81 -0.31
CA LEU A 111 -0.17 -9.19 1.02
C LEU A 111 -1.49 -9.37 1.78
N ALA A 112 -2.63 -9.21 1.11
CA ALA A 112 -3.95 -9.34 1.73
C ALA A 112 -4.19 -10.71 2.42
N PRO A 113 -4.03 -11.87 1.73
CA PRO A 113 -4.14 -13.17 2.38
C PRO A 113 -3.00 -13.44 3.37
N THR A 114 -1.81 -12.88 3.16
CA THR A 114 -0.71 -12.99 4.14
C THR A 114 -1.10 -12.39 5.49
N LEU A 115 -1.69 -11.19 5.49
CA LEU A 115 -2.18 -10.55 6.72
C LEU A 115 -3.36 -11.33 7.33
N GLY A 116 -4.22 -11.92 6.50
CA GLY A 116 -5.27 -12.83 6.94
C GLY A 116 -4.75 -14.09 7.63
N ASP A 117 -3.73 -14.73 7.07
CA ASP A 117 -3.07 -15.92 7.66
C ASP A 117 -2.42 -15.57 9.01
N LEU A 118 -1.74 -14.43 9.09
CA LEU A 118 -1.10 -13.95 10.33
C LEU A 118 -2.13 -13.60 11.43
N TYR A 119 -3.25 -12.98 11.05
CA TYR A 119 -4.37 -12.70 11.97
C TYR A 119 -4.98 -14.00 12.51
N ASN A 120 -5.29 -14.95 11.63
CA ASN A 120 -5.88 -16.24 12.01
C ASN A 120 -4.95 -17.04 12.93
N ALA A 121 -3.64 -16.99 12.67
CA ALA A 121 -2.63 -17.66 13.48
C ALA A 121 -2.30 -16.91 14.78
N LYS A 122 -2.80 -15.68 14.98
CA LYS A 122 -2.50 -14.79 16.12
C LYS A 122 -0.99 -14.59 16.33
N LEU A 123 -0.23 -14.57 15.24
CA LEU A 123 1.23 -14.46 15.27
C LEU A 123 1.70 -12.99 15.27
N MET A 124 0.85 -12.07 14.80
CA MET A 124 1.12 -10.63 14.77
C MET A 124 -0.15 -9.86 15.17
N ASP A 125 0.03 -8.63 15.66
CA ASP A 125 -1.06 -7.68 15.92
C ASP A 125 -1.54 -7.02 14.61
N GLU A 126 -1.94 -7.87 13.66
CA GLU A 126 -2.44 -7.50 12.35
C GLU A 126 -3.81 -8.07 12.10
N PHE A 127 -4.58 -7.45 11.22
CA PHE A 127 -5.96 -7.84 10.92
C PHE A 127 -6.08 -8.38 9.50
N ALA A 128 -7.06 -9.27 9.30
CA ALA A 128 -7.42 -9.71 7.95
C ALA A 128 -7.84 -8.52 7.07
N VAL A 129 -7.72 -8.69 5.76
CA VAL A 129 -7.94 -7.63 4.78
C VAL A 129 -9.10 -7.99 3.86
N LYS A 130 -10.00 -7.04 3.65
CA LYS A 130 -10.95 -7.02 2.54
C LYS A 130 -10.63 -5.86 1.64
N PHE A 131 -10.67 -6.07 0.33
CA PHE A 131 -10.38 -5.02 -0.63
C PHE A 131 -11.35 -5.02 -1.81
N CYS A 132 -11.60 -3.84 -2.37
CA CYS A 132 -12.29 -3.67 -3.63
C CYS A 132 -11.39 -2.91 -4.63
N ILE A 133 -11.56 -3.21 -5.92
CA ILE A 133 -10.79 -2.58 -7.00
C ILE A 133 -11.74 -1.69 -7.78
N ILE A 134 -11.35 -0.43 -7.95
CA ILE A 134 -12.08 0.58 -8.71
C ILE A 134 -11.17 1.07 -9.83
N ASN A 135 -11.65 1.00 -11.07
CA ASN A 135 -10.97 1.68 -12.16
C ASN A 135 -11.42 3.15 -12.18
N PRO A 136 -10.53 4.13 -11.92
CA PRO A 136 -10.91 5.54 -11.85
C PRO A 136 -11.38 6.09 -13.21
N LYS A 137 -11.08 5.41 -14.32
CA LYS A 137 -11.57 5.74 -15.67
C LYS A 137 -12.90 5.08 -16.03
N ALA A 138 -13.48 4.25 -15.16
CA ALA A 138 -14.80 3.66 -15.39
C ALA A 138 -15.91 4.71 -15.20
N MET A 139 -16.01 5.61 -16.19
CA MET A 139 -17.09 6.56 -16.48
C MET A 139 -17.31 7.70 -15.47
N GLY A 140 -17.96 8.78 -15.93
CA GLY A 140 -18.27 10.02 -15.17
C GLY A 140 -19.19 9.84 -13.95
N GLN A 141 -19.28 8.63 -13.41
CA GLN A 141 -20.03 8.23 -12.22
C GLN A 141 -19.08 7.75 -11.10
N LEU A 142 -17.77 8.05 -11.13
CA LEU A 142 -16.88 7.68 -10.03
C LEU A 142 -17.37 8.29 -8.70
N TYR A 143 -17.67 9.58 -8.71
CA TYR A 143 -18.20 10.34 -7.56
C TYR A 143 -19.74 10.42 -7.54
N GLY A 144 -20.38 10.09 -8.65
CA GLY A 144 -21.81 10.25 -8.87
C GLY A 144 -22.10 11.29 -9.94
N CYS A 145 -23.35 11.33 -10.38
CA CYS A 145 -23.80 12.31 -11.37
C CYS A 145 -25.22 12.77 -11.07
N PHE A 146 -25.50 14.03 -11.39
CA PHE A 146 -26.85 14.57 -11.38
C PHE A 146 -27.53 14.30 -12.71
N TYR A 147 -28.74 13.72 -12.67
CA TYR A 147 -29.53 13.48 -13.88
C TYR A 147 -30.53 14.62 -14.10
N PRO A 148 -30.35 15.46 -15.15
CA PRO A 148 -31.24 16.60 -15.39
C PRO A 148 -32.69 16.21 -15.71
N ALA A 149 -32.90 15.01 -16.24
CA ALA A 149 -34.23 14.55 -16.63
C ALA A 149 -35.11 14.14 -15.43
N SER A 150 -34.51 13.57 -14.37
CA SER A 150 -35.23 13.17 -13.15
C SER A 150 -35.07 14.18 -12.01
N HIS A 151 -34.14 15.13 -12.12
CA HIS A 151 -33.71 16.00 -11.01
C HIS A 151 -33.18 15.21 -9.80
N GLU A 152 -32.66 14.00 -10.00
CA GLU A 152 -32.14 13.14 -8.94
C GLU A 152 -30.62 13.02 -9.01
N TRP A 153 -30.03 12.90 -7.83
CA TRP A 153 -28.62 12.56 -7.65
C TRP A 153 -28.45 11.04 -7.62
N SER A 154 -27.48 10.52 -8.35
CA SER A 154 -27.06 9.13 -8.24
C SER A 154 -25.62 9.06 -7.74
N ASP A 155 -25.42 8.32 -6.66
CA ASP A 155 -24.10 8.11 -6.11
C ASP A 155 -23.21 7.29 -7.05
N GLY A 156 -21.93 7.60 -6.97
CA GLY A 156 -20.91 6.93 -7.75
C GLY A 156 -20.35 5.69 -7.09
N VAL A 157 -19.62 4.90 -7.87
CA VAL A 157 -19.02 3.64 -7.39
C VAL A 157 -18.09 3.87 -6.20
N LEU A 158 -17.34 4.98 -6.19
CA LEU A 158 -16.49 5.34 -5.06
C LEU A 158 -17.32 5.74 -3.84
N ALA A 159 -18.34 6.59 -4.03
CA ALA A 159 -19.20 7.04 -2.93
C ALA A 159 -19.85 5.85 -2.22
N THR A 160 -20.43 4.92 -2.98
CA THR A 160 -21.06 3.71 -2.43
C THR A 160 -20.04 2.81 -1.73
N SER A 161 -18.93 2.47 -2.40
CA SER A 161 -17.92 1.55 -1.84
C SER A 161 -17.23 2.14 -0.60
N PHE A 162 -16.95 3.45 -0.62
CA PHE A 162 -16.34 4.16 0.50
C PHE A 162 -17.31 4.27 1.68
N GLY A 163 -18.59 4.58 1.42
CA GLY A 163 -19.64 4.61 2.43
C GLY A 163 -19.78 3.27 3.13
N ASP A 164 -19.93 2.18 2.37
CA ASP A 164 -20.08 0.82 2.89
C ASP A 164 -18.89 0.40 3.77
N GLN A 165 -17.67 0.71 3.34
CA GLN A 165 -16.46 0.40 4.11
C GLN A 165 -16.30 1.30 5.34
N ALA A 166 -16.75 2.56 5.29
CA ALA A 166 -16.66 3.50 6.40
C ALA A 166 -17.60 3.13 7.56
N ILE A 167 -18.79 2.58 7.26
CA ILE A 167 -19.77 2.14 8.27
C ILE A 167 -19.56 0.69 8.74
N SER A 168 -18.69 -0.07 8.07
CA SER A 168 -18.43 -1.47 8.39
C SER A 168 -17.97 -1.65 9.84
N THR A 169 -18.62 -2.55 10.56
CA THR A 169 -18.26 -2.93 11.94
C THR A 169 -17.20 -4.02 12.00
N SER A 170 -16.72 -4.51 10.85
CA SER A 170 -15.70 -5.57 10.79
C SER A 170 -14.38 -5.13 11.46
N GLU A 171 -13.67 -6.08 12.05
CA GLU A 171 -12.29 -5.88 12.51
C GLU A 171 -11.30 -5.85 11.35
N ASP A 172 -11.69 -6.38 10.20
CA ASP A 172 -10.86 -6.44 8.99
C ASP A 172 -10.47 -5.04 8.50
N ARG A 173 -9.22 -4.89 8.06
CA ARG A 173 -8.77 -3.75 7.25
C ARG A 173 -9.58 -3.70 5.96
N GLN A 174 -9.92 -2.49 5.53
CA GLN A 174 -10.72 -2.25 4.33
C GLN A 174 -9.88 -1.48 3.31
N TRP A 175 -9.53 -2.08 2.18
CA TRP A 175 -8.75 -1.39 1.15
C TRP A 175 -9.63 -1.01 -0.04
N ILE A 176 -9.45 0.21 -0.54
CA ILE A 176 -9.96 0.64 -1.82
C ILE A 176 -8.77 0.85 -2.73
N ILE A 177 -8.69 0.04 -3.78
CA ILE A 177 -7.58 0.06 -4.73
C ILE A 177 -8.05 0.75 -6.00
N PHE A 178 -7.38 1.82 -6.38
CA PHE A 178 -7.59 2.51 -7.66
C PHE A 178 -6.61 1.96 -8.68
N ASP A 179 -7.12 1.15 -9.62
CA ASP A 179 -6.33 0.56 -10.71
C ASP A 179 -6.51 1.37 -11.99
N GLY A 180 -5.60 2.31 -12.21
CA GLY A 180 -5.62 3.16 -13.39
C GLY A 180 -4.77 4.42 -13.23
N PRO A 181 -4.58 5.16 -14.34
CA PRO A 181 -3.76 6.35 -14.33
C PRO A 181 -4.41 7.48 -13.53
N ILE A 182 -3.56 8.24 -12.86
CA ILE A 182 -3.95 9.43 -12.11
C ILE A 182 -4.21 10.57 -13.09
N ASP A 183 -5.38 11.21 -12.94
CA ASP A 183 -5.80 12.38 -13.70
C ASP A 183 -6.14 13.49 -12.70
N ALA A 184 -5.82 14.73 -13.06
CA ALA A 184 -6.05 15.91 -12.24
C ALA A 184 -7.50 16.03 -11.76
N VAL A 185 -8.49 15.64 -12.60
CA VAL A 185 -9.91 15.84 -12.31
C VAL A 185 -10.40 14.98 -11.15
N TRP A 186 -10.03 13.70 -11.12
CA TRP A 186 -10.51 12.82 -10.05
C TRP A 186 -9.62 12.94 -8.80
N ILE A 187 -8.30 13.10 -8.96
CA ILE A 187 -7.42 13.17 -7.79
C ILE A 187 -7.66 14.44 -6.96
N GLU A 188 -8.10 15.54 -7.59
CA GLU A 188 -8.45 16.78 -6.88
C GLU A 188 -9.51 16.53 -5.79
N HIS A 189 -10.54 15.75 -6.12
CA HIS A 189 -11.61 15.37 -5.20
C HIS A 189 -11.17 14.36 -4.11
N MET A 190 -9.96 13.79 -4.22
CA MET A 190 -9.40 12.85 -3.24
C MET A 190 -8.46 13.52 -2.23
N ASN A 191 -8.02 14.75 -2.46
CA ASN A 191 -7.02 15.39 -1.61
C ASN A 191 -7.44 15.46 -0.14
N THR A 192 -8.72 15.77 0.14
CA THR A 192 -9.26 15.89 1.50
C THR A 192 -9.39 14.56 2.24
N VAL A 193 -9.38 13.43 1.53
CA VAL A 193 -9.37 12.10 2.16
C VAL A 193 -7.95 11.56 2.28
N LEU A 194 -7.04 11.96 1.39
CA LEU A 194 -5.63 11.58 1.43
C LEU A 194 -4.81 12.40 2.45
N ASP A 195 -5.28 13.58 2.85
CA ASP A 195 -4.68 14.39 3.90
C ASP A 195 -5.09 13.95 5.32
N ASP A 196 -4.67 14.72 6.33
CA ASP A 196 -4.97 14.45 7.74
C ASP A 196 -6.46 14.61 8.11
N ASN A 197 -7.28 15.24 7.26
CA ASN A 197 -8.72 15.39 7.50
C ASN A 197 -9.45 14.06 7.37
N LYS A 198 -8.99 13.18 6.46
CA LYS A 198 -9.55 11.84 6.23
C LYS A 198 -11.05 11.86 5.93
N LYS A 199 -11.49 12.84 5.13
CA LYS A 199 -12.91 13.05 4.77
C LYS A 199 -13.08 13.04 3.25
N LEU A 200 -13.98 12.19 2.77
CA LEU A 200 -14.42 12.23 1.38
C LEU A 200 -15.56 13.23 1.26
N CYS A 201 -15.35 14.29 0.48
CA CYS A 201 -16.35 15.30 0.19
C CYS A 201 -16.93 15.03 -1.20
N LEU A 202 -18.20 14.62 -1.25
CA LEU A 202 -18.89 14.35 -2.51
C LEU A 202 -19.45 15.63 -3.11
N MET A 203 -19.61 15.64 -4.43
CA MET A 203 -20.24 16.75 -5.15
C MET A 203 -21.72 16.97 -4.76
N SER A 204 -22.37 15.96 -4.19
CA SER A 204 -23.71 16.06 -3.57
C SER A 204 -23.73 16.97 -2.33
N GLY A 205 -22.55 17.28 -1.75
CA GLY A 205 -22.41 17.94 -0.47
C GLY A 205 -22.33 16.98 0.72
N GLU A 206 -22.48 15.67 0.50
CA GLU A 206 -22.28 14.67 1.54
C GLU A 206 -20.80 14.55 1.93
N ILE A 207 -20.54 14.38 3.22
CA ILE A 207 -19.20 14.21 3.77
C ILE A 207 -19.13 12.88 4.50
N ILE A 208 -18.31 11.98 4.00
CA ILE A 208 -18.10 10.65 4.60
C ILE A 208 -16.74 10.63 5.29
N GLN A 209 -16.73 10.34 6.60
CA GLN A 209 -15.50 10.21 7.38
C GLN A 209 -14.88 8.83 7.16
N MET A 210 -13.60 8.81 6.80
CA MET A 210 -12.83 7.56 6.66
C MET A 210 -12.67 6.88 8.02
N SER A 211 -12.88 5.56 8.06
CA SER A 211 -12.61 4.78 9.26
C SER A 211 -11.10 4.55 9.45
N PRO A 212 -10.59 4.38 10.68
CA PRO A 212 -9.16 4.13 10.92
C PRO A 212 -8.62 2.83 10.32
N LYS A 213 -9.50 1.91 9.92
CA LYS A 213 -9.18 0.61 9.33
C LYS A 213 -9.09 0.65 7.81
N MET A 214 -9.52 1.76 7.20
CA MET A 214 -9.51 1.91 5.75
C MET A 214 -8.11 2.25 5.24
N SER A 215 -7.82 1.88 4.00
CA SER A 215 -6.65 2.35 3.27
C SER A 215 -7.00 2.57 1.80
N LEU A 216 -6.48 3.66 1.22
CA LEU A 216 -6.62 4.01 -0.18
C LEU A 216 -5.31 3.71 -0.88
N ILE A 217 -5.34 2.82 -1.86
CA ILE A 217 -4.15 2.35 -2.58
C ILE A 217 -4.28 2.77 -4.04
N LEU A 218 -3.32 3.50 -4.57
CA LEU A 218 -3.30 3.89 -5.97
C LEU A 218 -2.28 3.03 -6.73
N GLU A 219 -2.75 2.18 -7.64
CA GLU A 219 -1.91 1.43 -8.57
C GLU A 219 -1.78 2.25 -9.87
N THR A 220 -0.61 2.85 -10.12
CA THR A 220 -0.36 3.71 -11.29
C THR A 220 0.96 3.34 -11.99
N ALA A 221 1.05 3.64 -13.28
CA ALA A 221 2.25 3.41 -14.08
C ALA A 221 3.35 4.41 -13.76
N ASP A 222 3.01 5.71 -13.80
CA ASP A 222 3.99 6.79 -13.70
C ASP A 222 3.50 7.91 -12.78
N LEU A 223 4.46 8.54 -12.13
CA LEU A 223 4.34 9.84 -11.48
C LEU A 223 5.72 10.51 -11.61
N GLU A 224 5.75 11.76 -12.10
CA GLU A 224 7.00 12.55 -12.22
C GLU A 224 7.76 12.73 -10.88
N GLN A 225 7.16 12.33 -9.76
CA GLN A 225 7.76 12.31 -8.41
C GLN A 225 7.66 10.94 -7.74
N ALA A 226 8.10 9.87 -8.42
CA ALA A 226 7.99 8.52 -7.88
C ALA A 226 8.87 8.27 -6.64
N SER A 227 8.26 7.68 -5.61
CA SER A 227 8.87 7.24 -4.35
C SER A 227 9.63 5.90 -4.49
N PRO A 228 10.48 5.48 -3.54
CA PRO A 228 11.30 4.24 -3.63
C PRO A 228 10.55 2.90 -3.79
N ALA A 229 9.21 2.90 -3.71
CA ALA A 229 8.37 1.70 -3.90
C ALA A 229 8.06 1.39 -5.38
N THR A 230 8.80 1.96 -6.34
CA THR A 230 8.61 1.67 -7.77
C THR A 230 8.87 0.19 -8.08
N MET A 231 7.94 -0.45 -8.78
CA MET A 231 7.98 -1.86 -9.17
C MET A 231 8.18 -1.99 -10.67
N GLU A 232 9.44 -2.13 -11.07
CA GLU A 232 9.84 -2.11 -12.48
C GLU A 232 10.04 -3.53 -13.06
N PRO A 233 9.48 -3.83 -14.25
CA PRO A 233 9.59 -5.16 -14.88
C PRO A 233 11.04 -5.62 -15.09
N HIS A 234 11.95 -4.69 -15.40
CA HIS A 234 13.35 -5.01 -15.62
C HIS A 234 14.06 -5.50 -14.34
N GLN A 235 13.59 -5.10 -13.15
CA GLN A 235 14.14 -5.54 -11.87
C GLN A 235 13.64 -6.94 -11.49
N LEU A 236 12.40 -7.28 -11.86
CA LEU A 236 11.84 -8.61 -11.69
C LEU A 236 12.49 -9.62 -12.65
N GLY A 237 12.72 -9.20 -13.90
CA GLY A 237 13.18 -10.06 -14.97
C GLY A 237 12.09 -11.00 -15.51
N TRP A 238 12.37 -11.65 -16.63
CA TRP A 238 11.39 -12.51 -17.31
C TRP A 238 11.36 -13.95 -16.77
N SER A 239 12.46 -14.45 -16.19
CA SER A 239 12.53 -15.85 -15.70
C SER A 239 11.45 -16.16 -14.67
N PRO A 240 11.21 -15.32 -13.63
CA PRO A 240 10.16 -15.59 -12.65
C PRO A 240 8.76 -15.66 -13.27
N LEU A 241 8.50 -14.85 -14.30
CA LEU A 241 7.22 -14.87 -15.04
C LEU A 241 7.06 -16.17 -15.84
N ARG A 242 8.12 -16.59 -16.54
CA ARG A 242 8.15 -17.90 -17.23
C ARG A 242 7.90 -19.02 -16.23
N ASP A 243 8.67 -19.08 -15.15
CA ASP A 243 8.63 -20.19 -14.20
C ASP A 243 7.26 -20.30 -13.51
N SER A 244 6.66 -19.14 -13.18
CA SER A 244 5.28 -19.09 -12.67
C SER A 244 4.27 -19.58 -13.71
N TYR A 245 4.41 -19.21 -14.99
CA TYR A 245 3.54 -19.69 -16.07
C TYR A 245 3.70 -21.19 -16.32
N MET A 246 4.93 -21.71 -16.30
CA MET A 246 5.17 -23.15 -16.47
C MET A 246 4.49 -23.97 -15.36
N ASN A 247 4.41 -23.45 -14.14
CA ASN A 247 3.72 -24.10 -13.02
C ASN A 247 2.19 -24.13 -13.16
N THR A 248 1.60 -23.33 -14.05
CA THR A 248 0.15 -23.35 -14.31
C THR A 248 -0.23 -24.22 -15.50
N LEU A 249 0.74 -24.71 -16.26
CA LEU A 249 0.50 -25.58 -17.40
C LEU A 249 0.08 -26.99 -16.95
N PRO A 250 -0.89 -27.62 -17.63
CA PRO A 250 -1.22 -29.02 -17.40
C PRO A 250 -0.04 -29.92 -17.78
N GLU A 251 0.12 -31.05 -17.08
CA GLU A 251 1.22 -32.02 -17.29
C GLU A 251 1.34 -32.51 -18.73
N THR A 252 0.27 -32.44 -19.53
CA THR A 252 0.28 -32.82 -20.95
C THR A 252 1.07 -31.87 -21.85
N LEU A 253 1.40 -30.66 -21.37
CA LEU A 253 2.11 -29.61 -22.12
C LEU A 253 3.54 -29.35 -21.58
N LEU A 254 3.93 -30.06 -20.51
CA LEU A 254 5.28 -30.01 -19.92
C LEU A 254 6.21 -31.01 -20.61
#